data_AF-A0AAE3KXP3-F1
#
_entry.id   AF-A0AAE3KXP3-F1
#
_cell.length_a   1.000
_cell.length_b   1.000
_cell.length_c   1.000
_cell.angle_alpha   90.00
_cell.angle_beta   90.00
_cell.angle_gamma   90.00
#
_symmetry.space_group_name_H-M   'P 1'
#
loop_
_entity.id
_entity.type
_entity.pdbx_description
1 polymer ?
#
loop_
_entity_poly.entity_id
_entity_poly.type
_entity_poly.pdbx_seq_one_letter_code
_entity_poly.pdbx_strand_id
1 'polypeptide(L)'
;MSREEKSASHRWTAQGLRETDPDRKMHYFTLALELNPYDAVALNQKGMLYHRKGEFEKAIGCYDRLLNTSGTLAGNAGNMIPDPAAVLYNKSLALKHLGKNEAALNFVRKGLRSDPGNDKLKRLEEQLLGSTDTKVRTGVKNIYVEPAKVPVNEIYTDWQPPGVRTLLSHAMKCSHSDIKYYKGFGEDLIKEKAIEDKLNRHVYCCAVCTFQQRNVCRHHDSRGTAVSATAICRHFRPKKVSEG
;
A
#
# COMPACT_ATOMS: atom_id res chain seq x y z
N MET A 1 10.00 5.02 -25.30
CA MET A 1 11.14 4.08 -25.26
C MET A 1 11.33 3.48 -26.64
N SER A 2 12.52 3.65 -27.21
CA SER A 2 12.88 3.10 -28.52
C SER A 2 13.09 1.58 -28.44
N ARG A 3 13.01 0.91 -29.59
CA ARG A 3 13.31 -0.53 -29.69
C ARG A 3 14.77 -0.83 -29.32
N GLU A 4 15.66 0.12 -29.60
CA GLU A 4 17.09 0.04 -29.32
C GLU A 4 17.38 0.13 -27.82
N GLU A 5 16.71 1.03 -27.09
CA GLU A 5 16.81 1.13 -25.62
C GLU A 5 16.36 -0.17 -24.93
N LYS A 6 15.26 -0.78 -25.40
CA LYS A 6 14.79 -2.07 -24.88
C LYS A 6 15.78 -3.20 -25.16
N SER A 7 16.34 -3.24 -26.37
CA SER A 7 17.37 -4.23 -26.75
C SER A 7 18.64 -4.06 -25.92
N ALA A 8 19.08 -2.81 -25.69
CA ALA A 8 20.21 -2.50 -24.82
C ALA A 8 19.95 -2.89 -23.36
N SER A 9 18.76 -2.62 -22.82
CA SER A 9 18.35 -3.10 -21.50
C SER A 9 18.47 -4.62 -21.38
N HIS A 10 17.91 -5.37 -22.35
CA HIS A 10 17.96 -6.84 -22.32
C HIS A 10 19.40 -7.37 -22.32
N ARG A 11 20.33 -6.72 -23.02
CA ARG A 11 21.75 -7.08 -23.00
C ARG A 11 22.36 -6.89 -21.60
N TRP A 12 22.07 -5.77 -20.93
CA TRP A 12 22.53 -5.55 -19.55
C TRP A 12 21.91 -6.54 -18.57
N THR A 13 20.62 -6.84 -18.71
CA THR A 13 19.93 -7.87 -17.93
C THR A 13 20.60 -9.24 -18.11
N ALA A 14 20.88 -9.65 -19.35
CA ALA A 14 21.58 -10.91 -19.63
C ALA A 14 23.01 -10.92 -19.06
N GLN A 15 23.72 -9.79 -19.09
CA GLN A 15 25.04 -9.66 -18.47
C GLN A 15 24.97 -9.82 -16.95
N GLY A 16 24.02 -9.16 -16.29
CA GLY A 16 23.79 -9.30 -14.85
C GLY A 16 23.42 -10.74 -14.45
N LEU A 17 22.66 -11.46 -15.28
CA LEU A 17 22.32 -12.86 -14.98
C LEU A 17 23.57 -13.76 -14.96
N ARG A 18 24.53 -13.54 -15.88
CA ARG A 18 25.79 -14.28 -15.97
C ARG A 18 26.82 -13.86 -14.92
N GLU A 19 26.69 -12.66 -14.37
CA GLU A 19 27.62 -12.16 -13.36
C GLU A 19 27.44 -12.88 -12.01
N THR A 20 28.57 -13.14 -11.36
CA THR A 20 28.68 -13.82 -10.07
C THR A 20 28.87 -12.83 -8.92
N ASP A 21 29.66 -11.78 -9.14
CA ASP A 21 29.92 -10.74 -8.15
C ASP A 21 28.64 -9.92 -7.87
N PRO A 22 28.18 -9.82 -6.61
CA PRO A 22 26.90 -9.20 -6.29
C PRO A 22 26.86 -7.70 -6.58
N ASP A 23 27.99 -7.00 -6.49
CA ASP A 23 28.06 -5.56 -6.72
C ASP A 23 28.07 -5.22 -8.21
N ARG A 24 28.85 -5.94 -9.01
CA ARG A 24 28.80 -5.85 -10.48
C ARG A 24 27.44 -6.28 -11.02
N LYS A 25 26.84 -7.32 -10.43
CA LYS A 25 25.49 -7.77 -10.77
C LYS A 25 24.45 -6.70 -10.49
N MET A 26 24.53 -6.02 -9.34
CA MET A 26 23.70 -4.87 -9.00
C MET A 26 23.88 -3.72 -9.99
N HIS A 27 25.12 -3.46 -10.41
CA HIS A 27 25.44 -2.43 -11.40
C HIS A 27 24.76 -2.72 -12.75
N TYR A 28 24.92 -3.92 -13.31
CA TYR A 28 24.28 -4.28 -14.59
C TYR A 28 22.76 -4.20 -14.55
N PHE A 29 22.11 -4.64 -13.47
CA PHE A 29 20.66 -4.47 -13.34
C PHE A 29 20.24 -3.01 -13.15
N THR A 30 21.12 -2.17 -12.61
CA THR A 30 20.85 -0.72 -12.51
C THR A 30 20.89 -0.07 -13.89
N LEU A 31 21.92 -0.36 -14.71
CA LEU A 31 22.00 0.10 -16.10
C LEU A 31 20.81 -0.38 -16.94
N ALA A 32 20.40 -1.65 -16.77
CA ALA A 32 19.21 -2.17 -17.44
C ALA A 32 17.96 -1.35 -17.07
N LEU A 33 17.79 -1.02 -15.79
CA LEU A 33 16.63 -0.27 -15.28
C LEU A 33 16.67 1.23 -15.59
N GLU A 34 17.84 1.81 -15.85
CA GLU A 34 17.98 3.17 -16.38
C GLU A 34 17.47 3.25 -17.82
N LEU A 35 17.77 2.24 -18.64
CA LEU A 35 17.31 2.17 -20.03
C LEU A 35 15.85 1.68 -20.14
N ASN A 36 15.45 0.72 -19.31
CA ASN A 36 14.09 0.21 -19.22
C ASN A 36 13.64 0.11 -17.76
N PRO A 37 12.96 1.14 -17.24
CA PRO A 37 12.45 1.16 -15.86
C PRO A 37 11.48 0.03 -15.51
N TYR A 38 10.98 -0.70 -16.51
CA TYR A 38 9.98 -1.76 -16.38
C TYR A 38 10.52 -3.14 -16.80
N ASP A 39 11.84 -3.30 -16.92
CA ASP A 39 12.45 -4.60 -17.17
C ASP A 39 12.17 -5.55 -16.00
N ALA A 40 11.27 -6.51 -16.25
CA ALA A 40 10.72 -7.37 -15.22
C ALA A 40 11.79 -8.25 -14.55
N VAL A 41 12.76 -8.71 -15.35
CA VAL A 41 13.83 -9.59 -14.89
C VAL A 41 14.84 -8.79 -14.08
N ALA A 42 15.23 -7.61 -14.55
CA ALA A 42 16.13 -6.73 -13.82
C ALA A 42 15.52 -6.28 -12.48
N LEU A 43 14.22 -5.93 -12.44
CA LEU A 43 13.52 -5.60 -11.20
C LEU A 43 13.53 -6.76 -10.20
N ASN A 44 13.17 -7.97 -10.65
CA ASN A 44 13.15 -9.14 -9.76
C ASN A 44 14.53 -9.45 -9.19
N GLN A 45 15.55 -9.48 -10.05
CA GLN A 45 16.91 -9.81 -9.65
C GLN A 45 17.52 -8.72 -8.74
N LYS A 46 17.29 -7.45 -9.04
CA LYS A 46 17.70 -6.34 -8.18
C LYS A 46 17.03 -6.41 -6.80
N GLY A 47 15.74 -6.75 -6.75
CA GLY A 47 15.03 -6.99 -5.49
C GLY A 47 15.67 -8.12 -4.68
N MET A 48 16.03 -9.23 -5.32
CA MET A 48 16.71 -10.35 -4.66
C MET A 48 18.09 -9.97 -4.13
N LEU A 49 18.85 -9.14 -4.85
CA LEU A 49 20.14 -8.64 -4.37
C LEU A 49 19.99 -7.76 -3.14
N TYR A 50 19.03 -6.83 -3.14
CA TYR A 50 18.73 -6.02 -1.96
C TYR A 50 18.31 -6.87 -0.77
N HIS A 51 17.49 -7.90 -0.99
CA HIS A 51 17.12 -8.84 0.06
C HIS A 51 18.35 -9.55 0.65
N ARG A 52 19.30 -9.99 -0.18
CA ARG A 52 20.55 -10.63 0.29
C ARG A 52 21.44 -9.66 1.06
N LYS A 53 21.42 -8.37 0.72
CA LYS A 53 22.13 -7.31 1.45
C LYS A 53 21.43 -6.88 2.75
N GLY A 54 20.23 -7.40 3.05
CA GLY A 54 19.42 -6.98 4.18
C GLY A 54 18.68 -5.65 3.98
N GLU A 55 18.73 -5.09 2.76
CA GLU A 55 18.05 -3.84 2.40
C GLU A 55 16.60 -4.12 2.00
N PHE A 56 15.80 -4.64 2.94
CA PHE A 56 14.48 -5.19 2.66
C PHE A 56 13.48 -4.15 2.11
N GLU A 57 13.54 -2.89 2.55
CA GLU A 57 12.68 -1.82 2.01
C GLU A 57 12.93 -1.58 0.52
N LYS A 58 14.20 -1.57 0.10
CA LYS A 58 14.56 -1.40 -1.31
C LYS A 58 14.15 -2.62 -2.13
N ALA A 59 14.27 -3.82 -1.56
CA ALA A 59 13.79 -5.06 -2.18
C ALA A 59 12.28 -5.00 -2.44
N ILE A 60 11.49 -4.57 -1.44
CA ILE A 60 10.04 -4.39 -1.56
C ILE A 60 9.71 -3.40 -2.68
N GLY A 61 10.41 -2.26 -2.76
CA GLY A 61 10.20 -1.28 -3.83
C GLY A 61 10.42 -1.85 -5.24
N CYS A 62 11.40 -2.74 -5.42
CA CYS A 62 11.61 -3.44 -6.68
C CYS A 62 10.46 -4.39 -7.01
N TYR A 63 9.98 -5.17 -6.03
CA TYR A 63 8.86 -6.09 -6.23
C TYR A 63 7.54 -5.37 -6.48
N ASP A 64 7.32 -4.22 -5.85
CA ASP A 64 6.13 -3.39 -6.08
C ASP A 64 6.08 -2.84 -7.50
N ARG A 65 7.20 -2.29 -7.98
CA ARG A 65 7.32 -1.86 -9.38
C ARG A 65 7.02 -3.01 -10.35
N LEU A 66 7.55 -4.19 -10.06
CA LEU A 66 7.35 -5.38 -10.90
C LEU A 66 5.87 -5.82 -10.94
N LEU A 67 5.23 -5.91 -9.78
CA LEU A 67 3.81 -6.28 -9.67
C LEU A 67 2.89 -5.25 -10.33
N ASN A 68 3.25 -3.95 -10.26
CA ASN A 68 2.53 -2.88 -10.96
C ASN A 68 2.63 -3.04 -12.49
N THR A 69 3.82 -3.34 -13.01
CA THR A 69 4.03 -3.51 -14.47
C THR A 69 3.36 -4.74 -15.05
N SER A 70 3.29 -5.84 -14.28
CA SER A 70 2.67 -7.09 -14.72
C SER A 70 1.16 -6.94 -14.95
N GLY A 71 0.50 -6.08 -14.16
CA GLY A 71 -0.92 -5.75 -14.35
C GLY A 71 -1.21 -4.90 -15.60
N THR A 72 -0.22 -4.17 -16.12
CA THR A 72 -0.39 -3.26 -17.28
C THR A 72 0.13 -3.85 -18.60
N LEU A 73 1.00 -4.87 -18.55
CA LEU A 73 1.67 -5.46 -19.73
C LEU A 73 1.14 -6.85 -20.13
N ALA A 74 0.12 -7.37 -19.42
CA ALA A 74 -0.47 -8.70 -19.65
C ALA A 74 -1.04 -8.93 -21.07
N GLY A 75 -1.08 -7.90 -21.92
CA GLY A 75 -1.49 -8.01 -23.32
C GLY A 75 -0.38 -8.27 -24.33
N ASN A 76 0.91 -7.99 -24.07
CA ASN A 76 1.89 -7.88 -25.18
C ASN A 76 3.39 -8.05 -24.83
N ALA A 77 3.76 -8.85 -23.83
CA ALA A 77 5.17 -9.17 -23.58
C ALA A 77 5.39 -10.69 -23.56
N GLY A 78 5.81 -11.23 -24.70
CA GLY A 78 6.25 -12.62 -24.82
C GLY A 78 7.43 -12.90 -23.89
N ASN A 79 7.31 -13.98 -23.12
CA ASN A 79 8.38 -14.77 -22.51
C ASN A 79 9.52 -14.01 -21.80
N MET A 80 9.26 -13.48 -20.60
CA MET A 80 10.21 -13.46 -19.45
C MET A 80 9.59 -12.77 -18.21
N ILE A 81 8.27 -12.82 -18.03
CA ILE A 81 7.61 -12.23 -16.86
C ILE A 81 7.83 -13.18 -15.67
N PRO A 82 8.45 -12.73 -14.57
CA PRO A 82 8.54 -13.54 -13.35
C PRO A 82 7.14 -13.91 -12.87
N ASP A 83 6.96 -15.17 -12.46
CA ASP A 83 5.71 -15.65 -11.89
C ASP A 83 5.24 -14.72 -10.75
N PRO A 84 4.02 -14.15 -10.85
CA PRO A 84 3.46 -13.30 -9.80
C PRO A 84 3.49 -13.94 -8.41
N ALA A 85 3.29 -15.26 -8.30
CA ALA A 85 3.34 -15.95 -7.01
C ALA A 85 4.76 -15.96 -6.43
N ALA A 86 5.78 -16.20 -7.26
CA ALA A 86 7.20 -16.07 -6.85
C ALA A 86 7.57 -14.65 -6.39
N VAL A 87 7.08 -13.61 -7.08
CA VAL A 87 7.33 -12.22 -6.69
C VAL A 87 6.64 -11.89 -5.37
N LEU A 88 5.39 -12.33 -5.19
CA LEU A 88 4.65 -12.17 -3.93
C LEU A 88 5.32 -12.92 -2.78
N TYR A 89 5.88 -14.09 -3.03
CA TYR A 89 6.67 -14.84 -2.06
C TYR A 89 7.92 -14.04 -1.61
N ASN A 90 8.72 -13.55 -2.56
CA ASN A 90 9.93 -12.77 -2.25
C ASN A 90 9.61 -11.48 -1.48
N LYS A 91 8.54 -10.77 -1.87
CA LYS A 91 8.05 -9.60 -1.13
C LYS A 91 7.61 -9.96 0.29
N SER A 92 6.90 -11.07 0.45
CA SER A 92 6.43 -11.55 1.76
C SER A 92 7.61 -11.89 2.68
N LEU A 93 8.67 -12.50 2.14
CA LEU A 93 9.90 -12.75 2.89
C LEU A 93 10.57 -11.46 3.35
N ALA A 94 10.72 -10.47 2.46
CA ALA A 94 11.30 -9.17 2.83
C ALA A 94 10.48 -8.49 3.95
N LEU A 95 9.15 -8.54 3.88
CA LEU A 95 8.27 -8.00 4.94
C LEU A 95 8.39 -8.76 6.26
N LYS A 96 8.51 -10.09 6.23
CA LYS A 96 8.77 -10.92 7.41
C LYS A 96 10.09 -10.52 8.07
N HIS A 97 11.16 -10.31 7.30
CA HIS A 97 12.44 -9.87 7.84
C HIS A 97 12.41 -8.46 8.46
N LEU A 98 11.48 -7.61 8.01
CA LEU A 98 11.20 -6.31 8.66
C LEU A 98 10.27 -6.41 9.88
N GLY A 99 9.89 -7.61 10.31
CA GLY A 99 8.94 -7.84 11.41
C GLY A 99 7.49 -7.53 11.06
N LYS A 100 7.17 -7.22 9.80
CA LYS A 100 5.82 -6.88 9.33
C LYS A 100 5.02 -8.14 8.98
N ASN A 101 4.84 -9.02 9.96
CA ASN A 101 4.26 -10.36 9.77
C ASN A 101 2.81 -10.34 9.22
N GLU A 102 1.98 -9.41 9.68
CA GLU A 102 0.60 -9.28 9.17
C GLU A 102 0.56 -8.87 7.69
N ALA A 103 1.43 -7.94 7.29
CA ALA A 103 1.56 -7.52 5.90
C ALA A 103 2.08 -8.67 5.04
N ALA A 104 3.10 -9.40 5.51
CA ALA A 104 3.62 -10.59 4.83
C ALA A 104 2.51 -11.62 4.60
N LEU A 105 1.71 -11.94 5.63
CA LEU A 105 0.62 -12.92 5.54
C LEU A 105 -0.44 -12.53 4.49
N ASN A 106 -0.75 -11.24 4.37
CA ASN A 106 -1.67 -10.74 3.34
C ASN A 106 -1.14 -11.00 1.93
N PHE A 107 0.16 -10.83 1.70
CA PHE A 107 0.80 -11.10 0.41
C PHE A 107 0.94 -12.59 0.11
N VAL A 108 1.24 -13.40 1.12
CA VAL A 108 1.27 -14.86 0.99
C VAL A 108 -0.08 -15.38 0.52
N ARG A 109 -1.17 -14.94 1.18
CA ARG A 109 -2.54 -15.30 0.78
C ARG A 109 -2.91 -14.79 -0.60
N LYS A 110 -2.37 -13.64 -1.03
CA LYS A 110 -2.56 -13.16 -2.41
C LYS A 110 -1.88 -14.09 -3.40
N GLY A 111 -0.65 -14.54 -3.12
CA GLY A 111 0.06 -15.51 -3.95
C GLY A 111 -0.68 -16.83 -4.04
N LEU A 112 -1.16 -17.37 -2.91
CA LEU A 112 -1.91 -18.62 -2.85
C LEU A 112 -3.27 -18.57 -3.56
N ARG A 113 -3.90 -17.40 -3.69
CA ARG A 113 -5.10 -17.24 -4.53
C ARG A 113 -4.80 -17.39 -6.02
N SER A 114 -3.60 -17.00 -6.46
CA SER A 114 -3.15 -17.12 -7.84
C SER A 114 -2.59 -18.51 -8.14
N ASP A 115 -1.82 -19.07 -7.21
CA ASP A 115 -1.24 -20.41 -7.28
C ASP A 115 -1.46 -21.14 -5.94
N PRO A 116 -2.60 -21.85 -5.78
CA PRO A 116 -2.90 -22.63 -4.58
C PRO A 116 -1.95 -23.82 -4.36
N GLY A 117 -1.19 -24.24 -5.39
CA GLY A 117 -0.24 -25.35 -5.33
C GLY A 117 1.13 -24.98 -4.79
N ASN A 118 1.38 -23.70 -4.52
CA ASN A 118 2.72 -23.22 -4.19
C ASN A 118 3.18 -23.61 -2.77
N ASP A 119 4.00 -24.67 -2.67
CA ASP A 119 4.52 -25.16 -1.39
C ASP A 119 5.34 -24.13 -0.62
N LYS A 120 6.08 -23.26 -1.31
CA LYS A 120 6.90 -22.22 -0.66
C LYS A 120 6.02 -21.21 0.06
N LEU A 121 4.92 -20.79 -0.56
CA LEU A 121 3.95 -19.89 0.04
C LEU A 121 3.20 -20.55 1.21
N LYS A 122 2.81 -21.81 1.10
CA LYS A 122 2.17 -22.56 2.20
C LYS A 122 3.08 -22.66 3.43
N ARG A 123 4.34 -23.05 3.24
CA ARG A 123 5.34 -23.11 4.32
C ARG A 123 5.54 -21.75 4.97
N LEU A 124 5.56 -20.68 4.17
CA LEU A 124 5.70 -19.32 4.70
C LEU A 124 4.45 -18.87 5.46
N GLU A 125 3.25 -19.24 5.00
CA GLU A 125 1.99 -18.99 5.74
C GLU A 125 2.02 -19.67 7.11
N GLU A 126 2.38 -20.95 7.15
CA GLU A 126 2.49 -21.73 8.39
C GLU A 126 3.50 -21.12 9.37
N GLN A 127 4.69 -20.72 8.89
CA GLN A 127 5.69 -20.05 9.72
C GLN A 127 5.18 -18.71 10.29
N LEU A 128 4.46 -17.93 9.49
CA LEU A 128 3.90 -16.66 9.93
C LEU A 128 2.79 -16.87 10.96
N LEU A 129 1.95 -17.89 10.80
CA LEU A 129 0.88 -18.23 11.73
C LEU A 129 1.41 -18.85 13.04
N GLY A 130 2.40 -19.74 12.98
CA GLY A 130 3.05 -20.32 14.16
C GLY A 130 3.79 -19.28 15.00
N SER A 131 4.31 -18.21 14.38
CA SER A 131 4.86 -17.07 15.11
C SER A 131 3.81 -16.18 15.82
N THR A 132 2.53 -16.37 15.50
CA THR A 132 1.42 -15.56 16.03
C THR A 132 0.65 -16.20 17.19
N ASP A 133 1.11 -17.32 17.74
CA ASP A 133 0.43 -18.04 18.84
C ASP A 133 0.44 -17.33 20.21
N THR A 134 0.85 -16.06 20.27
CA THR A 134 0.63 -15.19 21.45
C THR A 134 -0.40 -14.08 21.24
N LYS A 135 -1.01 -13.99 20.06
CA LYS A 135 -2.21 -13.16 19.88
C LYS A 135 -3.24 -13.97 19.12
N VAL A 136 -4.03 -14.70 19.92
CA VAL A 136 -5.44 -14.98 19.65
C VAL A 136 -5.96 -13.91 18.69
N ARG A 137 -6.53 -14.33 17.56
CA ARG A 137 -7.50 -13.53 16.83
C ARG A 137 -8.59 -13.15 17.83
N THR A 138 -8.36 -12.14 18.65
CA THR A 138 -9.41 -11.20 18.98
C THR A 138 -9.67 -10.61 17.62
N GLY A 139 -10.69 -11.15 16.93
CA GLY A 139 -11.45 -10.31 16.05
C GLY A 139 -11.65 -9.05 16.86
N VAL A 140 -11.02 -7.95 16.43
CA VAL A 140 -11.36 -6.65 16.95
C VAL A 140 -12.84 -6.60 16.63
N LYS A 141 -13.67 -6.94 17.62
CA LYS A 141 -15.08 -6.62 17.57
C LYS A 141 -15.01 -5.15 17.27
N ASN A 142 -15.51 -4.73 16.12
CA ASN A 142 -15.81 -3.33 15.92
C ASN A 142 -16.73 -3.02 17.09
N ILE A 143 -16.16 -2.42 18.14
CA ILE A 143 -16.92 -1.87 19.25
C ILE A 143 -17.59 -0.70 18.57
N TYR A 144 -18.79 -0.95 18.04
CA TYR A 144 -19.67 0.10 17.63
C TYR A 144 -20.07 0.80 18.93
N VAL A 145 -19.28 1.78 19.33
CA VAL A 145 -19.67 2.72 20.35
C VAL A 145 -20.80 3.51 19.70
N GLU A 146 -22.03 3.27 20.15
CA GLU A 146 -23.12 4.15 19.76
C GLU A 146 -22.70 5.57 20.11
N PRO A 147 -22.68 6.50 19.13
CA PRO A 147 -22.35 7.88 19.41
C PRO A 147 -23.30 8.38 20.49
N ALA A 148 -22.76 8.89 21.60
CA ALA A 148 -23.55 9.61 22.57
C ALA A 148 -24.35 10.69 21.83
N LYS A 149 -25.67 10.73 22.03
CA LYS A 149 -26.51 11.78 21.46
C LYS A 149 -25.97 13.11 21.95
N VAL A 150 -25.40 13.90 21.03
CA VAL A 150 -24.82 15.20 21.37
C VAL A 150 -25.95 16.08 21.93
N PRO A 151 -25.82 16.60 23.16
CA PRO A 151 -26.83 17.46 23.75
C PRO A 151 -26.98 18.72 22.89
N VAL A 152 -28.24 19.11 22.66
CA VAL A 152 -28.60 20.33 21.94
C VAL A 152 -28.06 21.50 22.77
N ASN A 153 -26.97 22.14 22.32
CA ASN A 153 -26.33 23.38 22.82
C ASN A 153 -24.84 23.26 23.23
N GLU A 154 -24.21 22.09 23.17
CA GLU A 154 -22.75 21.99 23.38
C GLU A 154 -21.98 22.06 22.05
N ILE A 155 -20.83 22.75 22.07
CA ILE A 155 -19.92 22.83 20.92
C ILE A 155 -19.14 21.52 20.87
N TYR A 156 -19.33 20.75 19.80
CA TYR A 156 -18.62 19.50 19.57
C TYR A 156 -17.13 19.78 19.32
N THR A 157 -16.30 19.39 20.29
CA THR A 157 -14.82 19.50 20.26
C THR A 157 -14.13 18.15 20.09
N ASP A 158 -14.88 17.04 20.08
CA ASP A 158 -14.30 15.70 20.04
C ASP A 158 -13.54 15.42 18.75
N TRP A 159 -12.33 14.88 18.92
CA TRP A 159 -11.52 14.35 17.83
C TRP A 159 -11.86 12.87 17.62
N GLN A 160 -12.84 12.60 16.76
CA GLN A 160 -13.22 11.25 16.34
C GLN A 160 -12.94 11.08 14.84
N PRO A 161 -11.69 10.82 14.44
CA PRO A 161 -11.34 10.72 13.04
C PRO A 161 -12.07 9.52 12.40
N PRO A 162 -12.59 9.64 11.16
CA PRO A 162 -13.04 8.48 10.41
C PRO A 162 -11.89 7.47 10.31
N GLY A 163 -12.21 6.18 10.21
CA GLY A 163 -11.17 5.17 10.01
C GLY A 163 -10.24 5.54 8.84
N VAL A 164 -8.96 5.23 8.97
CA VAL A 164 -7.89 5.63 8.02
C VAL A 164 -8.27 5.32 6.57
N ARG A 165 -8.97 4.20 6.33
CA ARG A 165 -9.44 3.78 5.01
C ARG A 165 -10.51 4.71 4.40
N THR A 166 -11.41 5.23 5.22
CA THR A 166 -12.43 6.21 4.80
C THR A 166 -11.76 7.53 4.44
N LEU A 167 -10.77 7.96 5.24
CA LEU A 167 -9.98 9.15 4.95
C LEU A 167 -9.14 9.00 3.68
N LEU A 168 -8.54 7.82 3.46
CA LEU A 168 -7.78 7.52 2.25
C LEU A 168 -8.67 7.57 1.00
N SER A 169 -9.90 7.05 1.08
CA SER A 169 -10.91 7.18 0.02
C SER A 169 -11.20 8.63 -0.33
N HIS A 170 -11.41 9.45 0.71
CA HIS A 170 -11.75 10.86 0.54
C HIS A 170 -10.55 11.67 0.03
N ALA A 171 -9.34 11.40 0.52
CA ALA A 171 -8.11 12.07 0.11
C ALA A 171 -7.71 11.72 -1.33
N MET A 172 -7.83 10.44 -1.72
CA MET A 172 -7.47 9.97 -3.05
C MET A 172 -8.61 10.12 -4.08
N LYS A 173 -9.79 10.62 -3.66
CA LYS A 173 -11.00 10.71 -4.50
C LYS A 173 -11.36 9.37 -5.18
N CYS A 174 -11.02 8.24 -4.56
CA CYS A 174 -11.20 6.90 -5.13
C CYS A 174 -12.26 6.10 -4.36
N SER A 175 -12.91 5.16 -5.03
CA SER A 175 -13.97 4.35 -4.43
C SER A 175 -13.41 3.37 -3.40
N HIS A 176 -14.27 2.85 -2.51
CA HIS A 176 -13.85 1.88 -1.50
C HIS A 176 -13.32 0.56 -2.13
N SER A 177 -13.79 0.24 -3.34
CA SER A 177 -13.29 -0.86 -4.18
C SER A 177 -11.89 -0.59 -4.72
N ASP A 178 -11.60 0.64 -5.15
CA ASP A 178 -10.28 1.00 -5.67
C ASP A 178 -9.22 0.91 -4.57
N ILE A 179 -9.55 1.35 -3.35
CA ILE A 179 -8.65 1.21 -2.20
C ILE A 179 -8.36 -0.27 -1.89
N LYS A 180 -9.35 -1.15 -2.05
CA LYS A 180 -9.15 -2.59 -1.85
C LYS A 180 -8.19 -3.18 -2.89
N TYR A 181 -8.20 -2.65 -4.12
CA TYR A 181 -7.24 -2.99 -5.16
C TYR A 181 -5.84 -2.49 -4.82
N TYR A 182 -5.72 -1.26 -4.31
CA TYR A 182 -4.44 -0.65 -3.94
C TYR A 182 -3.78 -1.23 -2.66
N LYS A 183 -4.57 -1.90 -1.80
CA LYS A 183 -4.14 -2.60 -0.56
C LYS A 183 -2.95 -3.57 -0.71
N GLY A 184 -2.59 -3.94 -1.93
CA GLY A 184 -1.45 -4.81 -2.24
C GLY A 184 -0.13 -4.11 -2.58
N PHE A 185 -0.07 -2.79 -2.68
CA PHE A 185 1.11 -2.15 -3.30
C PHE A 185 2.10 -1.51 -2.32
N GLY A 186 1.93 -1.68 -1.01
CA GLY A 186 2.83 -1.08 0.00
C GLY A 186 2.72 0.46 0.10
N GLU A 187 2.22 1.11 -0.94
CA GLU A 187 1.84 2.51 -1.02
C GLU A 187 0.83 2.90 0.06
N ASP A 188 -0.03 1.97 0.48
CA ASP A 188 -1.01 2.23 1.54
C ASP A 188 -0.32 2.61 2.85
N LEU A 189 0.76 1.96 3.30
CA LEU A 189 1.43 2.36 4.55
C LEU A 189 2.04 3.78 4.47
N ILE A 190 2.54 4.18 3.30
CA ILE A 190 3.10 5.52 3.07
C ILE A 190 1.97 6.56 3.01
N LYS A 191 0.86 6.23 2.34
CA LYS A 191 -0.33 7.10 2.21
C LYS A 191 -1.10 7.19 3.53
N GLU A 192 -1.19 6.11 4.29
CA GLU A 192 -1.76 6.05 5.64
C GLU A 192 -0.94 6.91 6.59
N LYS A 193 0.39 6.76 6.62
CA LYS A 193 1.28 7.61 7.42
C LYS A 193 1.22 9.08 7.00
N ALA A 194 1.13 9.38 5.70
CA ALA A 194 0.95 10.74 5.21
C ALA A 194 -0.42 11.33 5.58
N ILE A 195 -1.47 10.51 5.66
CA ILE A 195 -2.79 10.93 6.15
C ILE A 195 -2.74 11.14 7.66
N GLU A 196 -2.09 10.25 8.41
CA GLU A 196 -1.89 10.37 9.85
C GLU A 196 -1.15 11.66 10.20
N ASP A 197 -0.06 11.98 9.50
CA ASP A 197 0.65 13.25 9.63
C ASP A 197 -0.26 14.46 9.32
N LYS A 198 -1.11 14.36 8.30
CA LYS A 198 -2.06 15.43 7.95
C LYS A 198 -3.21 15.55 8.97
N LEU A 199 -3.65 14.46 9.59
CA LEU A 199 -4.62 14.46 10.68
C LEU A 199 -4.04 15.13 11.93
N ASN A 200 -2.80 14.76 12.29
CA ASN A 200 -2.07 15.34 13.40
C ASN A 200 -1.84 16.84 13.23
N ARG A 201 -1.69 17.30 11.99
CA ARG A 201 -1.61 18.72 11.63
C ARG A 201 -2.96 19.41 11.43
N HIS A 202 -4.07 18.73 11.73
CA HIS A 202 -5.44 19.26 11.61
C HIS A 202 -5.82 19.79 10.21
N VAL A 203 -5.20 19.23 9.17
CA VAL A 203 -5.50 19.62 7.77
C VAL A 203 -6.92 19.22 7.36
N TYR A 204 -7.49 18.19 8.01
CA TYR A 204 -8.80 17.62 7.69
C TYR A 204 -9.85 17.90 8.78
N CYS A 205 -10.07 19.18 9.10
CA CYS A 205 -11.01 19.63 10.13
C CYS A 205 -12.39 20.02 9.57
N CYS A 206 -13.41 20.07 10.43
CA CYS A 206 -14.78 20.37 10.05
C CYS A 206 -14.93 21.74 9.35
N ALA A 207 -14.04 22.71 9.63
CA ALA A 207 -14.03 24.00 8.94
C ALA A 207 -13.94 23.90 7.39
N VAL A 208 -13.27 22.87 6.87
CA VAL A 208 -13.13 22.62 5.42
C VAL A 208 -14.07 21.54 4.88
N CYS A 209 -15.00 21.05 5.72
CA CYS A 209 -15.96 20.01 5.38
C CYS A 209 -17.11 20.53 4.51
N THR A 210 -17.65 19.69 3.62
CA THR A 210 -18.83 19.99 2.78
C THR A 210 -20.10 20.21 3.58
N PHE A 211 -20.21 19.57 4.75
CA PHE A 211 -21.42 19.58 5.56
C PHE A 211 -21.49 20.74 6.56
N GLN A 212 -20.39 21.48 6.77
CA GLN A 212 -20.36 22.60 7.71
C GLN A 212 -20.79 23.91 7.04
N GLN A 213 -21.72 24.60 7.69
CA GLN A 213 -22.11 25.97 7.38
C GLN A 213 -22.24 26.79 8.66
N ARG A 214 -21.55 27.94 8.74
CA ARG A 214 -21.60 28.86 9.90
C ARG A 214 -21.40 28.16 11.25
N ASN A 215 -20.38 27.30 11.35
CA ASN A 215 -20.06 26.49 12.56
C ASN A 215 -21.14 25.50 13.00
N VAL A 216 -22.09 25.17 12.11
CA VAL A 216 -23.13 24.17 12.36
C VAL A 216 -23.02 23.05 11.33
N CYS A 217 -23.08 21.80 11.79
CA CYS A 217 -23.10 20.62 10.93
C CYS A 217 -24.50 20.43 10.32
N ARG A 218 -24.57 20.11 9.02
CA ARG A 218 -25.84 19.80 8.32
C ARG A 218 -25.93 18.35 7.83
N HIS A 219 -25.01 17.49 8.24
CA HIS A 219 -25.11 16.06 7.94
C HIS A 219 -26.38 15.49 8.58
N HIS A 220 -27.11 14.61 7.89
CA HIS A 220 -28.40 14.11 8.38
C HIS A 220 -28.34 13.54 9.82
N ASP A 221 -27.28 12.83 10.16
CA ASP A 221 -27.06 12.27 11.52
C ASP A 221 -26.64 13.29 12.59
N SER A 222 -26.19 14.49 12.21
CA SER A 222 -25.66 15.53 13.14
C SER A 222 -26.13 16.93 12.77
N ARG A 223 -27.35 17.02 12.23
CA ARG A 223 -27.92 18.26 11.72
C ARG A 223 -28.22 19.21 12.88
N GLY A 224 -27.69 20.42 12.82
CA GLY A 224 -27.91 21.45 13.84
C GLY A 224 -26.88 21.45 14.97
N THR A 225 -25.92 20.53 14.98
CA THR A 225 -24.86 20.49 16.01
C THR A 225 -23.82 21.58 15.77
N ALA A 226 -23.52 22.39 16.79
CA ALA A 226 -22.42 23.33 16.78
C ALA A 226 -21.09 22.58 16.81
N VAL A 227 -20.16 22.90 15.91
CA VAL A 227 -18.89 22.18 15.73
C VAL A 227 -17.71 23.14 15.79
N SER A 228 -16.65 22.75 16.52
CA SER A 228 -15.39 23.50 16.52
C SER A 228 -14.74 23.49 15.14
N ALA A 229 -14.08 24.59 14.78
CA ALA A 229 -13.35 24.72 13.51
C ALA A 229 -12.20 23.70 13.38
N THR A 230 -11.61 23.26 14.50
CA THR A 230 -10.49 22.31 14.53
C THR A 230 -10.92 20.86 14.71
N ALA A 231 -12.18 20.59 15.05
CA ALA A 231 -12.66 19.24 15.29
C ALA A 231 -12.63 18.40 14.01
N ILE A 232 -12.33 17.10 14.14
CA ILE A 232 -12.44 16.12 13.06
C ILE A 232 -13.53 15.13 13.44
N CYS A 233 -14.66 15.15 12.72
CA CYS A 233 -15.78 14.25 12.97
C CYS A 233 -15.75 13.02 12.05
N ARG A 234 -16.42 11.95 12.49
CA ARG A 234 -16.55 10.69 11.74
C ARG A 234 -17.23 10.83 10.36
N HIS A 235 -17.99 11.90 10.15
CA HIS A 235 -18.71 12.20 8.90
C HIS A 235 -17.97 13.20 8.00
N PHE A 236 -16.70 13.51 8.32
CA PHE A 236 -15.91 14.47 7.57
C PHE A 236 -15.86 14.14 6.07
N ARG A 237 -16.23 15.11 5.24
CA ARG A 237 -16.03 15.09 3.79
C ARG A 237 -15.40 16.39 3.33
N PRO A 238 -14.19 16.39 2.73
CA PRO A 238 -13.55 17.61 2.29
C PRO A 238 -14.31 18.25 1.12
N LYS A 239 -14.40 19.58 1.10
CA LYS A 239 -14.87 20.32 -0.09
C LYS A 239 -13.95 20.03 -1.27
N LYS A 240 -14.52 19.85 -2.46
CA LYS A 240 -13.73 19.82 -3.70
C LYS A 240 -13.07 21.18 -3.83
N VAL A 241 -11.73 21.23 -3.76
CA VAL A 241 -10.98 22.41 -4.17
C VAL A 241 -11.25 22.54 -5.68
N SER A 242 -11.87 23.64 -6.10
CA SER A 242 -11.90 24.02 -7.50
C SER A 242 -10.46 24.31 -7.89
N GLU A 243 -9.84 23.40 -8.64
CA GLU A 243 -8.54 23.64 -9.24
C GLU A 243 -8.73 24.82 -10.20
N GLY A 244 -8.22 25.98 -9.79
CA GLY A 244 -8.09 27.19 -10.60
C GLY A 244 -6.70 27.27 -11.18
#